data_AF-A0A0Q1DWG9-F1
#
_entry.id   AF-A0A0Q1DWG9-F1
#
_cell.length_a   1.000
_cell.length_b   1.000
_cell.length_c   1.000
_cell.angle_alpha   90.00
_cell.angle_beta   90.00
_cell.angle_gamma   90.00
#
_symmetry.space_group_name_H-M   'P 1'
#
loop_
_entity.id
_entity.type
_entity.pdbx_description
1 polymer ?
#
loop_
_entity_poly.entity_id
_entity_poly.type
_entity_poly.pdbx_seq_one_letter_code
_entity_poly.pdbx_strand_id
1 'polypeptide(L)' 'MTKYELINTPPMLSVVVQLIRNEINANTSLIQSISIYDRFYQIEGSKTERYNQIAEEYNLSAKTVQRIIIDLNKTAR' A
#
# COMPACT_ATOMS: atom_id res chain seq x y z
N MET A 1 1.97 -13.03 12.26
CA MET A 1 1.08 -11.86 12.19
C MET A 1 1.06 -11.34 10.77
N THR A 2 -0.09 -11.46 10.13
CA THR A 2 -0.38 -11.08 8.75
C THR A 2 -0.74 -9.60 8.68
N LYS A 3 -0.62 -8.98 7.51
CA LYS A 3 -0.90 -7.55 7.28
C LYS A 3 -2.34 -7.15 7.63
N TYR A 4 -3.28 -8.09 7.53
CA TYR A 4 -4.66 -7.93 7.99
C TYR A 4 -4.76 -7.81 9.52
N GLU A 5 -3.92 -8.54 10.25
CA GLU A 5 -3.80 -8.38 11.70
C GLU A 5 -3.15 -7.04 12.02
N LEU A 6 -2.21 -6.51 11.22
CA LEU A 6 -1.58 -5.20 11.41
C LEU A 6 -2.55 -4.01 11.27
N ILE A 7 -3.54 -4.07 10.38
CA ILE A 7 -4.54 -3.01 10.15
C ILE A 7 -5.70 -3.08 11.17
N ASN A 8 -6.06 -4.29 11.62
CA ASN A 8 -7.12 -4.51 12.61
C ASN A 8 -6.63 -4.70 14.04
N THR A 9 -5.34 -4.56 14.31
CA THR A 9 -4.79 -4.66 15.66
C THR A 9 -4.48 -3.24 16.18
N PRO A 10 -4.88 -2.91 17.42
CA PRO A 10 -4.54 -1.63 18.03
C PRO A 10 -3.01 -1.58 18.16
N PRO A 11 -2.31 -0.90 17.23
CA PRO A 11 -2.23 0.56 17.25
C PRO A 11 -2.29 1.25 15.86
N MET A 12 -2.63 0.59 14.73
CA MET A 12 -2.55 1.24 13.41
C MET A 12 -3.48 2.45 13.23
N LEU A 13 -4.68 2.39 13.81
CA LEU A 13 -5.58 3.54 13.88
C LEU A 13 -4.94 4.70 14.65
N SER A 14 -4.16 4.40 15.69
CA SER A 14 -3.40 5.42 16.44
C SER A 14 -2.25 6.00 15.62
N VAL A 15 -1.63 5.24 14.72
CA VAL A 15 -0.58 5.73 13.80
C VAL A 15 -1.17 6.64 12.73
N VAL A 16 -2.31 6.26 12.12
CA VAL A 16 -3.02 7.11 11.16
C VAL A 16 -3.51 8.40 11.84
N VAL A 17 -4.07 8.30 13.04
CA VAL A 17 -4.46 9.46 13.84
C VAL A 17 -3.25 10.30 14.26
N GLN A 18 -2.11 9.70 14.62
CA GLN A 18 -0.86 10.41 14.91
C GLN A 18 -0.29 11.13 13.69
N LEU A 19 -0.38 10.55 12.48
CA LEU A 19 0.05 11.20 11.25
C LEU A 19 -0.81 12.43 10.92
N ILE A 20 -2.13 12.31 11.09
CA ILE A 20 -3.08 13.42 10.94
C ILE A 20 -2.84 14.50 12.01
N ARG A 21 -2.58 14.09 13.26
CA ARG A 21 -2.40 14.99 14.43
C ARG A 21 -1.04 15.69 14.46
N ASN A 22 -0.04 15.19 13.74
CA ASN A 22 1.29 15.80 13.62
C ASN A 22 1.42 16.73 12.38
N GLU A 23 0.31 17.10 11.73
CA GLU A 23 0.30 17.94 10.51
C GLU A 23 1.25 17.44 9.40
N ILE A 24 1.58 16.15 9.42
CA ILE A 24 2.18 15.52 8.26
C ILE A 24 1.04 15.51 7.26
N ASN A 25 1.14 16.38 6.24
CA ASN A 25 0.32 16.32 5.03
C ASN A 25 0.54 14.93 4.42
N ALA A 26 -0.17 13.94 4.97
CA ALA A 26 -0.14 12.56 4.55
C ALA A 26 -0.80 12.57 3.20
N ASN A 27 0.03 12.84 2.19
CA ASN A 27 -0.38 12.96 0.81
C ASN A 27 -1.22 11.72 0.51
N THR A 28 -2.48 11.93 0.13
CA THR A 28 -3.43 10.85 -0.16
C THR A 28 -2.84 9.84 -1.14
N SER A 29 -1.95 10.31 -2.02
CA SER A 29 -1.15 9.47 -2.93
C SER A 29 -0.20 8.51 -2.21
N LEU A 30 0.45 8.93 -1.11
CA LEU A 30 1.32 8.08 -0.30
C LEU A 30 0.52 7.01 0.44
N ILE A 31 -0.63 7.38 1.01
CA ILE A 31 -1.54 6.42 1.67
C ILE A 31 -2.01 5.37 0.65
N GLN A 32 -2.47 5.81 -0.52
CA GLN A 32 -2.86 4.89 -1.60
C GLN A 32 -1.69 3.99 -2.03
N SER A 33 -0.47 4.53 -2.14
CA SER A 33 0.71 3.75 -2.50
C SER A 33 1.03 2.66 -1.47
N ILE A 34 0.90 2.97 -0.17
CA ILE A 34 1.08 2.00 0.91
C ILE A 34 -0.03 0.93 0.88
N SER A 35 -1.29 1.31 0.63
CA SER A 35 -2.39 0.36 0.48
C SER A 35 -2.21 -0.57 -0.72
N ILE A 36 -1.80 -0.04 -1.87
CA ILE A 36 -1.47 -0.81 -3.09
C ILE A 36 -0.34 -1.80 -2.80
N TYR A 37 0.70 -1.34 -2.10
CA TYR A 37 1.82 -2.20 -1.71
C TYR A 37 1.38 -3.29 -0.75
N ASP A 38 0.55 -2.97 0.24
CA ASP A 38 0.06 -3.96 1.18
C ASP A 38 -0.75 -5.04 0.49
N ARG A 39 -1.70 -4.61 -0.36
CA ARG A 39 -2.57 -5.46 -1.15
C ARG A 39 -1.78 -6.34 -2.11
N PHE A 40 -0.71 -5.82 -2.72
CA PHE A 40 0.15 -6.59 -3.61
C PHE A 40 0.68 -7.84 -2.92
N TYR A 41 1.14 -7.74 -1.68
CA TYR A 41 1.68 -8.90 -0.94
C TYR A 41 0.62 -9.85 -0.37
N GLN A 42 -0.65 -9.43 -0.30
CA GLN A 42 -1.77 -10.27 0.16
C GLN A 42 -2.38 -11.13 -0.95
N ILE A 43 -2.29 -10.68 -2.21
CA ILE A 43 -2.86 -11.40 -3.36
C ILE A 43 -1.90 -12.52 -3.81
N GLU A 44 -2.44 -13.69 -4.09
CA GLU A 44 -1.71 -14.84 -4.64
C GLU A 44 -1.70 -14.84 -6.17
N GLY A 45 -0.67 -15.47 -6.77
CA GLY A 45 -0.48 -15.54 -8.22
C GLY A 45 0.89 -15.04 -8.67
N SER A 46 1.12 -15.06 -9.98
CA SER A 46 2.35 -14.53 -10.56
C SER A 46 2.46 -13.02 -10.37
N LYS A 47 3.69 -12.47 -10.41
CA LYS A 47 3.90 -11.01 -10.29
C LYS A 47 3.06 -10.22 -11.30
N THR A 48 2.96 -10.71 -12.53
CA THR A 48 2.21 -10.06 -13.60
C THR A 48 0.70 -10.06 -13.32
N GLU A 49 0.16 -11.19 -12.86
CA GLU A 49 -1.26 -11.28 -12.49
C GLU A 49 -1.60 -10.35 -11.33
N ARG A 50 -0.72 -10.27 -10.31
CA ARG A 50 -0.91 -9.38 -9.17
C ARG A 50 -0.91 -7.90 -9.57
N TYR A 51 -0.05 -7.49 -10.50
CA TYR A 51 -0.08 -6.12 -11.02
C TYR A 51 -1.38 -5.81 -11.75
N ASN A 52 -1.90 -6.75 -12.55
CA ASN A 52 -3.13 -6.56 -13.30
C ASN A 52 -4.37 -6.52 -12.39
N GLN A 53 -4.46 -7.42 -11.41
CA GLN A 53 -5.59 -7.45 -10.48
C GLN A 53 -5.67 -6.17 -9.64
N ILE A 54 -4.53 -5.65 -9.19
CA ILE A 54 -4.50 -4.39 -8.42
C ILE A 54 -4.73 -3.19 -9.32
N ALA A 55 -4.26 -3.24 -10.56
CA ALA A 55 -4.55 -2.21 -11.55
C ALA A 55 -6.07 -2.08 -11.78
N GLU A 56 -6.79 -3.20 -11.88
CA GLU A 56 -8.25 -3.22 -11.95
C GLU A 56 -8.90 -2.72 -10.65
N GLU A 57 -8.47 -3.21 -9.48
CA GLU A 57 -9.04 -2.85 -8.17
C GLU A 57 -8.93 -1.35 -7.86
N TYR A 58 -7.83 -0.71 -8.27
CA TYR A 58 -7.56 0.71 -8.02
C TYR A 58 -7.81 1.60 -9.23
N ASN A 59 -8.31 1.05 -10.34
CA ASN A 59 -8.50 1.74 -11.62
C ASN A 59 -7.23 2.49 -12.10
N LEU A 60 -6.09 1.82 -12.01
CA LEU A 60 -4.76 2.30 -12.39
C LEU A 60 -4.20 1.46 -13.54
N SER A 61 -3.12 1.95 -14.17
CA SER A 61 -2.37 1.11 -15.10
C SER A 61 -1.47 0.13 -14.34
N ALA A 62 -1.29 -1.10 -14.84
CA ALA A 62 -0.36 -2.07 -14.27
C ALA A 62 1.08 -1.53 -14.18
N LYS A 63 1.48 -0.66 -15.11
CA LYS A 63 2.78 0.03 -15.10
C LYS A 63 2.90 1.02 -13.94
N THR A 64 1.81 1.71 -13.59
CA THR A 64 1.76 2.60 -12.42
C THR A 64 1.90 1.80 -11.13
N VAL A 65 1.15 0.70 -11.00
CA VAL A 65 1.25 -0.20 -9.84
C VAL A 65 2.67 -0.74 -9.71
N GLN A 66 3.26 -1.23 -10.81
CA GLN A 66 4.64 -1.72 -10.82
C GLN A 66 5.64 -0.64 -10.34
N ARG A 67 5.50 0.60 -10.81
CA ARG A 67 6.36 1.72 -10.39
C ARG A 67 6.22 1.99 -8.89
N ILE A 68 4.99 2.05 -8.37
CA ILE A 68 4.72 2.23 -6.93
C ILE A 68 5.42 1.15 -6.10
N ILE A 69 5.30 -0.13 -6.51
CA ILE A 69 5.94 -1.24 -5.80
C ILE A 69 7.47 -1.15 -5.84
N ILE A 70 8.05 -0.75 -6.97
CA ILE A 70 9.51 -0.57 -7.11
C ILE A 70 10.00 0.57 -6.23
N ASP A 71 9.32 1.72 -6.26
CA ASP A 71 9.73 2.92 -5.54
C ASP A 71 9.66 2.70 -4.02
N LEU A 72 8.60 2.04 -3.53
CA LEU A 72 8.51 1.67 -2.11
C LEU A 72 9.56 0.65 -1.68
N ASN A 73 9.90 -0.32 -2.55
CA ASN A 73 10.99 -1.26 -2.27
C ASN A 73 12.38 -0.60 -2.24
N LYS A 74 12.60 0.44 -3.04
CA LYS A 74 13.87 1.21 -3.03
C LYS A 74 14.04 2.04 -1.78
N THR A 75 12.95 2.53 -1.20
CA THR A 75 12.99 3.40 -0.01
C THR A 75 13.26 2.59 1.27
N ALA A 76 13.13 1.26 1.21
CA ALA A 76 13.39 0.34 2.31
C ALA A 76 14.85 -0.18 2.38
N ARG A 77 15.74 0.31 1.51
CA ARG A 77 17.15 -0.09 1.41
C ARG A 77 18.07 1.06 1.81
#